data_AF-A0A5C7LUJ3-F1
#
_entry.id   AF-A0A5C7LUJ3-F1
#
_cell.length_a   1.000
_cell.length_b   1.000
_cell.length_c   1.000
_cell.angle_alpha   90.00
_cell.angle_beta   90.00
_cell.angle_gamma   90.00
#
_symmetry.space_group_name_H-M   'P 1'
#
loop_
_entity.id
_entity.type
_entity.pdbx_description
1 polymer ?
#
loop_
_entity_poly.entity_id
_entity_poly.type
_entity_poly.pdbx_seq_one_letter_code
_entity_poly.pdbx_strand_id
1 'polypeptide(L)'
;MPERIIFPEFRNELEFTRYPFADAATLLSSNTRQELEKDIFLDASLYPIGGSVQLFISSIVVTARRVTIWLSDRLTNNIASSTFDPLDPPENLEFTDAYGRPAGILVSDALRLSRFAAWEIAEHVFAVQATEFVASCVIPTPGVGVRGLVSPAGEILTGNVWLVGDNGVVLRAENDCTIRVDIVGDPLFVRKLCQQADLFVTPRPLLTINGCPPDANGDYKLVVGDHLSPETVLRINPTDDGLQIEAVGELVRTS
;
A
#
# COMPACT_ATOMS: atom_id res chain seq x y z
N MET A 1 -22.62 -6.84 25.66
CA MET A 1 -22.61 -5.69 26.59
C MET A 1 -23.57 -4.67 26.02
N PRO A 2 -24.55 -4.14 26.77
CA PRO A 2 -25.43 -3.12 26.23
C PRO A 2 -24.62 -1.85 26.00
N GLU A 3 -24.58 -1.37 24.77
CA GLU A 3 -23.94 -0.09 24.43
C GLU A 3 -24.61 1.03 25.23
N ARG A 4 -23.85 1.62 26.16
CA ARG A 4 -24.32 2.75 26.95
C ARG A 4 -24.27 3.98 26.06
N ILE A 5 -25.42 4.41 25.55
CA ILE A 5 -25.56 5.67 24.81
C ILE A 5 -25.27 6.81 25.79
N ILE A 6 -24.10 7.45 25.65
CA ILE A 6 -23.57 8.39 26.65
C ILE A 6 -24.32 9.73 26.62
N PHE A 7 -24.97 10.09 25.50
CA PHE A 7 -25.74 11.34 25.34
C PHE A 7 -26.94 11.20 24.36
N PRO A 8 -28.10 10.69 24.82
CA PRO A 8 -29.28 10.56 23.96
C PRO A 8 -29.85 11.91 23.50
N GLU A 9 -29.70 12.97 24.30
CA GLU A 9 -30.21 14.32 23.99
C GLU A 9 -29.49 14.95 22.79
N PHE A 10 -28.18 14.71 22.65
CA PHE A 10 -27.40 15.17 21.51
C PHE A 10 -27.81 14.49 20.20
N ARG A 11 -28.19 13.20 20.24
CA ARG A 11 -28.72 12.49 19.07
C ARG A 11 -30.08 13.05 18.64
N ASN A 12 -30.95 13.37 19.60
CA ASN A 12 -32.26 13.95 19.31
C ASN A 12 -32.17 15.36 18.72
N GLU A 13 -31.20 16.18 19.15
CA GLU A 13 -30.97 17.51 18.59
C GLU A 13 -30.43 17.45 17.15
N LEU A 14 -29.60 16.45 16.83
CA LEU A 14 -28.99 16.28 15.51
C LEU A 14 -29.86 15.53 14.50
N GLU A 15 -30.94 14.88 14.93
CA GLU A 15 -31.84 14.10 14.05
C GLU A 15 -32.42 14.93 12.89
N PHE A 16 -32.61 16.24 13.11
CA PHE A 16 -33.10 17.17 12.07
C PHE A 16 -31.99 17.81 11.24
N THR A 17 -30.73 17.52 11.55
CA THR A 17 -29.57 18.01 10.81
C THR A 17 -29.18 17.01 9.71
N ARG A 18 -28.15 17.32 8.92
CA ARG A 18 -27.59 16.39 7.93
C ARG A 18 -26.49 15.52 8.50
N TYR A 19 -26.19 15.64 9.79
CA TYR A 19 -25.19 14.82 10.46
C TYR A 19 -25.54 13.33 10.30
N PRO A 20 -24.58 12.43 10.01
CA PRO A 20 -23.12 12.59 9.98
C PRO A 20 -22.53 13.08 8.64
N PHE A 21 -23.35 13.58 7.72
CA PHE A 21 -22.88 14.17 6.47
C PHE A 21 -22.55 15.66 6.62
N ALA A 22 -21.70 16.16 5.72
CA ALA A 22 -21.36 17.57 5.64
C ALA A 22 -22.62 18.42 5.37
N ASP A 23 -22.65 19.65 5.90
CA ASP A 23 -23.83 20.54 5.74
C ASP A 23 -24.15 20.84 4.27
N ALA A 24 -23.12 20.88 3.41
CA ALA A 24 -23.25 21.09 1.98
C ALA A 24 -23.73 19.84 1.20
N ALA A 25 -23.81 18.67 1.85
CA ALA A 25 -24.19 17.41 1.23
C ALA A 25 -25.63 17.46 0.71
N THR A 26 -25.84 17.09 -0.55
CA THR A 26 -27.18 17.11 -1.17
C THR A 26 -28.01 15.88 -0.83
N LEU A 27 -27.36 14.76 -0.46
CA LEU A 27 -27.96 13.46 -0.20
C LEU A 27 -28.78 12.90 -1.37
N LEU A 28 -28.51 13.36 -2.58
CA LEU A 28 -29.23 12.95 -3.79
C LEU A 28 -28.34 12.09 -4.67
N SER A 29 -28.88 10.94 -5.06
CA SER A 29 -28.26 10.07 -6.03
C SER A 29 -28.17 10.76 -7.40
N SER A 30 -27.01 10.64 -8.03
CA SER A 30 -26.71 11.25 -9.33
C SER A 30 -27.46 10.60 -10.49
N ASN A 31 -27.69 9.29 -10.44
CA ASN A 31 -28.30 8.53 -11.53
C ASN A 31 -29.81 8.35 -11.36
N THR A 32 -30.27 7.94 -10.18
CA THR A 32 -31.71 7.66 -9.97
C THR A 32 -32.47 8.85 -9.37
N ARG A 33 -31.77 9.91 -8.93
CA ARG A 33 -32.34 11.02 -8.15
C ARG A 33 -33.00 10.59 -6.83
N GLN A 34 -32.71 9.38 -6.34
CA GLN A 34 -33.16 8.90 -5.04
C GLN A 34 -32.54 9.76 -3.93
N GLU A 35 -33.38 10.23 -3.02
CA GLU A 35 -32.95 10.98 -1.84
C GLU A 35 -32.61 10.00 -0.72
N LEU A 36 -31.44 10.18 -0.13
CA LEU A 36 -31.06 9.58 1.14
C LEU A 36 -31.63 10.46 2.25
N GLU A 37 -32.59 9.92 2.99
CA GLU A 37 -33.27 10.63 4.07
C GLU A 37 -32.25 11.04 5.15
N LYS A 38 -32.37 12.27 5.65
CA LYS A 38 -31.39 12.88 6.57
C LYS A 38 -31.30 12.15 7.91
N ASP A 39 -32.41 11.57 8.35
CA ASP A 39 -32.53 10.87 9.62
C ASP A 39 -32.16 9.38 9.51
N ILE A 40 -31.76 8.86 8.34
CA ILE A 40 -31.39 7.45 8.20
C ILE A 40 -30.17 7.11 9.04
N PHE A 41 -29.15 7.97 9.08
CA PHE A 41 -27.94 7.74 9.87
C PHE A 41 -27.85 8.79 10.98
N LEU A 42 -27.66 8.33 12.21
CA LEU A 42 -27.62 9.18 13.39
C LEU A 42 -26.20 9.62 13.74
N ASP A 43 -25.22 8.74 13.49
CA ASP A 43 -23.82 8.96 13.84
C ASP A 43 -22.93 8.07 12.98
N ALA A 44 -21.64 8.40 12.91
CA ALA A 44 -20.65 7.67 12.16
C ALA A 44 -19.29 7.71 12.85
N SER A 45 -18.62 6.55 12.90
CA SER A 45 -17.21 6.46 13.22
C SER A 45 -16.53 5.60 12.16
N LEU A 46 -15.82 6.26 11.24
CA LEU A 46 -15.23 5.63 10.07
C LEU A 46 -13.70 5.69 10.16
N TYR A 47 -13.05 4.55 9.98
CA TYR A 47 -11.60 4.40 10.05
C TYR A 47 -11.06 3.44 8.98
N PRO A 48 -11.44 3.61 7.70
CA PRO A 48 -10.98 2.71 6.65
C PRO A 48 -9.46 2.77 6.49
N ILE A 49 -8.82 1.61 6.46
CA ILE A 49 -7.38 1.49 6.26
C ILE A 49 -7.01 1.93 4.86
N GLY A 50 -6.08 2.89 4.75
CA GLY A 50 -5.65 3.44 3.48
C GLY A 50 -6.63 4.49 2.91
N GLY A 51 -7.71 4.81 3.63
CA GLY A 51 -8.61 5.89 3.26
C GLY A 51 -7.90 7.25 3.33
N SER A 52 -8.05 8.01 2.25
CA SER A 52 -7.58 9.38 2.13
C SER A 52 -8.64 10.38 2.63
N VAL A 53 -8.41 11.67 2.40
CA VAL A 53 -9.31 12.75 2.84
C VAL A 53 -10.59 12.73 2.00
N GLN A 54 -11.72 13.10 2.60
CA GLN A 54 -13.06 13.13 2.00
C GLN A 54 -13.66 11.75 1.75
N LEU A 55 -13.99 11.05 2.84
CA LEU A 55 -14.83 9.85 2.75
C LEU A 55 -16.27 10.23 2.43
N PHE A 56 -16.92 9.42 1.62
CA PHE A 56 -18.31 9.55 1.26
C PHE A 56 -18.92 8.18 0.95
N ILE A 57 -20.26 8.11 0.97
CA ILE A 57 -20.98 6.94 0.45
C ILE A 57 -20.97 7.03 -1.08
N SER A 58 -20.28 6.13 -1.76
CA SER A 58 -20.20 6.17 -3.24
C SER A 58 -21.39 5.54 -3.92
N SER A 59 -21.88 4.42 -3.39
CA SER A 59 -23.07 3.78 -3.91
C SER A 59 -23.84 3.00 -2.85
N ILE A 60 -25.14 2.92 -3.06
CA ILE A 60 -26.07 2.06 -2.32
C ILE A 60 -26.72 1.14 -3.35
N VAL A 61 -26.41 -0.15 -3.27
CA VAL A 61 -26.99 -1.16 -4.15
C VAL A 61 -28.15 -1.83 -3.43
N VAL A 62 -29.36 -1.61 -3.93
CA VAL A 62 -30.58 -2.18 -3.37
C VAL A 62 -31.03 -3.35 -4.23
N THR A 63 -31.20 -4.50 -3.59
CA THR A 63 -31.78 -5.72 -4.17
C THR A 63 -32.92 -6.21 -3.29
N ALA A 64 -33.67 -7.23 -3.74
CA ALA A 64 -34.90 -7.66 -3.07
C ALA A 64 -34.77 -8.00 -1.57
N ARG A 65 -33.62 -8.51 -1.12
CA ARG A 65 -33.36 -8.88 0.29
C ARG A 65 -31.95 -8.51 0.76
N ARG A 66 -31.31 -7.57 0.07
CA ARG A 66 -29.95 -7.17 0.40
C ARG A 66 -29.71 -5.75 -0.06
N VAL A 67 -29.27 -4.93 0.88
CA VAL A 67 -28.74 -3.59 0.63
C VAL A 67 -27.24 -3.62 0.89
N THR A 68 -26.47 -3.08 -0.03
CA THR A 68 -25.01 -2.93 0.12
C THR A 68 -24.66 -1.46 0.04
N ILE A 69 -24.01 -0.94 1.09
CA ILE A 69 -23.53 0.44 1.13
C ILE A 69 -22.01 0.42 0.95
N TRP A 70 -21.52 1.19 -0.01
CA TRP A 70 -20.09 1.32 -0.33
C TRP A 70 -19.55 2.66 0.14
N LEU A 71 -18.39 2.60 0.80
CA LEU A 71 -17.58 3.77 1.15
C LEU A 71 -16.44 3.92 0.16
N SER A 72 -16.23 5.15 -0.28
CA SER A 72 -15.08 5.53 -1.11
C SER A 72 -14.46 6.81 -0.58
N ASP A 73 -13.24 7.07 -1.02
CA ASP A 73 -12.59 8.36 -0.87
C ASP A 73 -12.36 8.98 -2.26
N ARG A 74 -11.78 10.18 -2.31
CA ARG A 74 -11.55 10.91 -3.57
C ARG A 74 -10.64 10.18 -4.56
N LEU A 75 -9.74 9.31 -4.09
CA LEU A 75 -8.70 8.63 -4.87
C LEU A 75 -8.99 7.14 -5.10
N THR A 76 -9.72 6.50 -4.18
CA THR A 76 -9.92 5.07 -4.08
C THR A 76 -11.41 4.77 -3.99
N ASN A 77 -11.89 4.00 -4.96
CA ASN A 77 -13.26 3.51 -4.97
C ASN A 77 -13.40 2.21 -4.16
N ASN A 78 -14.54 2.04 -3.52
CA ASN A 78 -14.96 0.81 -2.82
C ASN A 78 -13.97 0.34 -1.76
N ILE A 79 -13.61 1.24 -0.84
CA ILE A 79 -12.65 0.98 0.23
C ILE A 79 -13.23 0.01 1.27
N ALA A 80 -14.50 0.22 1.62
CA ALA A 80 -15.20 -0.61 2.58
C ALA A 80 -16.67 -0.73 2.21
N SER A 81 -17.31 -1.78 2.70
CA SER A 81 -18.73 -2.02 2.49
C SER A 81 -19.42 -2.55 3.73
N SER A 82 -20.72 -2.33 3.79
CA SER A 82 -21.62 -2.96 4.75
C SER A 82 -22.82 -3.53 4.00
N THR A 83 -23.30 -4.69 4.44
CA THR A 83 -24.44 -5.39 3.83
C THR A 83 -25.46 -5.78 4.88
N PHE A 84 -26.75 -5.58 4.60
CA PHE A 84 -27.84 -6.00 5.48
C PHE A 84 -29.10 -6.39 4.70
N ASP A 85 -30.03 -7.11 5.35
CA ASP A 85 -31.37 -7.39 4.80
C ASP A 85 -32.32 -6.27 5.27
N PRO A 86 -32.94 -5.50 4.37
CA PRO A 86 -33.86 -4.42 4.77
C PRO A 86 -35.16 -4.94 5.42
N LEU A 87 -35.47 -6.24 5.32
CA LEU A 87 -36.62 -6.86 6.00
C LEU A 87 -36.29 -7.34 7.42
N ASP A 88 -35.00 -7.48 7.74
CA ASP A 88 -34.49 -7.83 9.07
C ASP A 88 -33.21 -7.01 9.35
N PRO A 89 -33.34 -5.68 9.47
CA PRO A 89 -32.18 -4.80 9.54
C PRO A 89 -31.55 -4.80 10.95
N PRO A 90 -30.22 -4.67 11.03
CA PRO A 90 -29.52 -4.52 12.30
C PRO A 90 -29.76 -3.13 12.92
N GLU A 91 -29.32 -2.91 14.16
CA GLU A 91 -29.36 -1.57 14.77
C GLU A 91 -28.24 -0.66 14.24
N ASN A 92 -27.08 -1.23 13.93
CA ASN A 92 -25.91 -0.52 13.42
C ASN A 92 -25.34 -1.23 12.19
N LEU A 93 -24.66 -0.47 11.33
CA LEU A 93 -23.99 -0.99 10.15
C LEU A 93 -22.48 -0.99 10.36
N GLU A 94 -21.91 -2.18 10.53
CA GLU A 94 -20.46 -2.36 10.57
C GLU A 94 -19.89 -2.42 9.15
N PHE A 95 -18.84 -1.65 8.90
CA PHE A 95 -18.14 -1.62 7.62
C PHE A 95 -16.90 -2.50 7.70
N THR A 96 -16.70 -3.29 6.66
CA THR A 96 -15.50 -4.10 6.47
C THR A 96 -14.86 -3.81 5.12
N ASP A 97 -13.54 -3.89 5.06
CA ASP A 97 -12.81 -3.79 3.81
C ASP A 97 -12.77 -5.13 3.05
N ALA A 98 -12.14 -5.12 1.87
CA ALA A 98 -12.01 -6.31 1.02
C ALA A 98 -11.27 -7.50 1.69
N TYR A 99 -10.55 -7.25 2.79
CA TYR A 99 -9.82 -8.26 3.55
C TYR A 99 -10.55 -8.65 4.85
N GLY A 100 -11.79 -8.19 5.04
CA GLY A 100 -12.60 -8.47 6.23
C GLY A 100 -12.17 -7.68 7.48
N ARG A 101 -11.33 -6.66 7.33
CA ARG A 101 -10.89 -5.83 8.46
C ARG A 101 -11.96 -4.78 8.78
N PRO A 102 -12.18 -4.44 10.06
CA PRO A 102 -13.13 -3.41 10.43
C PRO A 102 -12.67 -2.05 9.89
N ALA A 103 -13.59 -1.33 9.27
CA ALA A 103 -13.36 -0.05 8.60
C ALA A 103 -14.26 1.07 9.13
N GLY A 104 -15.15 0.78 10.07
CA GLY A 104 -16.04 1.77 10.67
C GLY A 104 -17.39 1.20 11.08
N ILE A 105 -18.22 2.08 11.65
CA ILE A 105 -19.61 1.82 11.98
C ILE A 105 -20.46 3.05 11.62
N LEU A 106 -21.61 2.83 11.01
CA LEU A 106 -22.69 3.82 10.91
C LEU A 106 -23.78 3.44 11.91
N VAL A 107 -24.14 4.39 12.76
CA VAL A 107 -25.18 4.24 13.77
C VAL A 107 -26.52 4.62 13.16
N SER A 108 -27.51 3.76 13.32
CA SER A 108 -28.87 3.97 12.83
C SER A 108 -29.85 3.32 13.81
N ASP A 109 -31.01 2.89 13.32
CA ASP A 109 -31.85 1.90 13.97
C ASP A 109 -32.48 0.98 12.91
N ALA A 110 -33.03 -0.15 13.37
CA ALA A 110 -33.68 -1.11 12.49
C ALA A 110 -34.86 -0.49 11.70
N LEU A 111 -35.62 0.43 12.29
CA LEU A 111 -36.79 1.01 11.64
C LEU A 111 -36.40 1.94 10.47
N ARG A 112 -35.37 2.77 10.64
CA ARG A 112 -34.79 3.66 9.64
C ARG A 112 -34.15 2.85 8.51
N LEU A 113 -33.40 1.81 8.84
CA LEU A 113 -32.80 0.94 7.83
C LEU A 113 -33.85 0.12 7.06
N SER A 114 -35.00 -0.19 7.65
CA SER A 114 -36.08 -0.87 6.94
C SER A 114 -36.67 -0.05 5.79
N ARG A 115 -36.49 1.28 5.79
CA ARG A 115 -36.97 2.18 4.72
C ARG A 115 -36.30 1.90 3.38
N PHE A 116 -35.09 1.30 3.37
CA PHE A 116 -34.45 0.83 2.14
C PHE A 116 -35.26 -0.27 1.42
N ALA A 117 -36.21 -0.94 2.08
CA ALA A 117 -37.13 -1.87 1.42
C ALA A 117 -38.07 -1.16 0.42
N ALA A 118 -38.31 0.14 0.59
CA ALA A 118 -39.14 0.94 -0.31
C ALA A 118 -38.36 1.58 -1.47
N TRP A 119 -37.03 1.45 -1.47
CA TRP A 119 -36.18 2.00 -2.52
C TRP A 119 -36.32 1.18 -3.80
N GLU A 120 -36.10 1.84 -4.95
CA GLU A 120 -36.04 1.16 -6.23
C GLU A 120 -34.90 0.14 -6.26
N ILE A 121 -35.14 -1.03 -6.85
CA ILE A 121 -34.10 -2.05 -7.03
C ILE A 121 -33.13 -1.59 -8.11
N ALA A 122 -32.06 -0.92 -7.68
CA ALA A 122 -31.02 -0.39 -8.54
C ALA A 122 -29.71 -0.17 -7.76
N GLU A 123 -28.67 0.23 -8.48
CA GLU A 123 -27.50 0.87 -7.89
C GLU A 123 -27.71 2.39 -7.85
N HIS A 124 -27.74 2.97 -6.67
CA HIS A 124 -27.84 4.42 -6.45
C HIS A 124 -26.45 4.98 -6.24
N VAL A 125 -25.94 5.75 -7.21
CA VAL A 125 -24.58 6.30 -7.19
C VAL A 125 -24.61 7.74 -6.71
N PHE A 126 -23.68 8.11 -5.82
CA PHE A 126 -23.56 9.45 -5.26
C PHE A 126 -22.24 10.08 -5.68
N ALA A 127 -22.28 11.39 -5.98
CA ALA A 127 -21.06 12.17 -6.16
C ALA A 127 -20.40 12.43 -4.79
N VAL A 128 -19.10 12.69 -4.77
CA VAL A 128 -18.33 12.97 -3.53
C VAL A 128 -19.06 13.99 -2.63
N GLN A 129 -19.45 15.12 -3.21
CA GLN A 129 -20.10 16.23 -2.50
C GLN A 129 -21.55 15.91 -2.09
N ALA A 130 -22.16 14.84 -2.60
CA ALA A 130 -23.54 14.50 -2.28
C ALA A 130 -23.67 13.82 -0.91
N THR A 131 -22.66 13.07 -0.49
CA THR A 131 -22.68 12.21 0.71
C THR A 131 -21.35 12.26 1.48
N GLU A 132 -20.61 13.36 1.37
CA GLU A 132 -19.37 13.58 2.12
C GLU A 132 -19.64 13.56 3.62
N PHE A 133 -18.84 12.80 4.38
CA PHE A 133 -18.92 12.76 5.84
C PHE A 133 -18.24 13.98 6.46
N VAL A 134 -18.75 14.44 7.61
CA VAL A 134 -18.02 15.45 8.40
C VAL A 134 -16.70 14.89 8.90
N ALA A 135 -15.66 15.74 8.93
CA ALA A 135 -14.31 15.33 9.32
C ALA A 135 -14.24 14.74 10.75
N SER A 136 -15.15 15.11 11.65
CA SER A 136 -15.20 14.56 13.01
C SER A 136 -15.60 13.09 13.07
N CYS A 137 -16.32 12.59 12.06
CA CYS A 137 -16.71 11.18 11.94
C CYS A 137 -15.62 10.31 11.30
N VAL A 138 -14.56 10.92 10.75
CA VAL A 138 -13.53 10.25 9.97
C VAL A 138 -12.21 10.25 10.71
N ILE A 139 -11.73 9.06 11.07
CA ILE A 139 -10.44 8.84 11.72
C ILE A 139 -9.44 8.39 10.63
N PRO A 140 -8.49 9.25 10.23
CA PRO A 140 -7.54 8.92 9.18
C PRO A 140 -6.65 7.76 9.62
N THR A 141 -6.72 6.65 8.87
CA THR A 141 -5.95 5.43 9.16
C THR A 141 -5.03 5.14 7.98
N PRO A 142 -3.81 5.73 7.93
CA PRO A 142 -2.95 5.64 6.76
C PRO A 142 -2.50 4.18 6.53
N GLY A 143 -2.58 3.71 5.28
CA GLY A 143 -2.25 2.34 4.87
C GLY A 143 -0.77 2.12 4.58
N VAL A 144 0.16 2.73 5.34
CA VAL A 144 1.59 2.64 5.04
C VAL A 144 2.15 1.27 5.42
N GLY A 145 2.97 0.70 4.53
CA GLY A 145 3.73 -0.54 4.75
C GLY A 145 2.99 -1.83 4.36
N VAL A 146 3.73 -2.94 4.37
CA VAL A 146 3.17 -4.29 4.18
C VAL A 146 2.56 -4.75 5.50
N ARG A 147 1.26 -5.09 5.49
CA ARG A 147 0.50 -5.53 6.69
C ARG A 147 0.21 -7.03 6.73
N GLY A 148 0.39 -7.69 5.60
CA GLY A 148 0.14 -9.11 5.43
C GLY A 148 0.45 -9.52 4.00
N LEU A 149 0.54 -10.84 3.80
CA LEU A 149 0.75 -11.46 2.50
C LEU A 149 -0.49 -12.30 2.17
N VAL A 150 -0.91 -12.27 0.92
CA VAL A 150 -1.99 -13.13 0.44
C VAL A 150 -1.37 -14.24 -0.38
N SER A 151 -1.62 -15.49 0.00
CA SER A 151 -1.18 -16.64 -0.77
C SER A 151 -1.97 -16.75 -2.08
N PRO A 152 -1.45 -17.46 -3.11
CA PRO A 152 -2.21 -17.72 -4.32
C PRO A 152 -3.55 -18.45 -4.09
N ALA A 153 -3.69 -19.14 -2.95
CA ALA A 153 -4.93 -19.80 -2.54
C ALA A 153 -5.91 -18.84 -1.82
N GLY A 154 -5.57 -17.56 -1.66
CA GLY A 154 -6.39 -16.55 -0.99
C GLY A 154 -6.22 -16.52 0.54
N GLU A 155 -5.28 -17.29 1.10
CA GLU A 155 -5.01 -17.28 2.53
C GLU A 155 -4.24 -16.02 2.93
N ILE A 156 -4.72 -15.33 3.97
CA ILE A 156 -4.10 -14.10 4.46
C ILE A 156 -3.15 -14.45 5.61
N LEU A 157 -1.85 -14.26 5.39
CA LEU A 157 -0.81 -14.39 6.40
C LEU A 157 -0.55 -13.01 7.02
N THR A 158 -0.83 -12.87 8.32
CA THR A 158 -0.54 -11.66 9.11
C THR A 158 0.39 -11.98 10.26
N GLY A 159 1.11 -10.96 10.75
CA GLY A 159 2.06 -11.11 11.85
C GLY A 159 3.46 -11.55 11.40
N ASN A 160 4.12 -12.38 12.21
CA ASN A 160 5.48 -12.85 11.93
C ASN A 160 5.45 -13.90 10.82
N VAL A 161 5.89 -13.52 9.63
CA VAL A 161 5.99 -14.39 8.46
C VAL A 161 7.45 -14.73 8.18
N TRP A 162 7.72 -16.01 7.91
CA TRP A 162 9.01 -16.46 7.40
C TRP A 162 8.98 -16.45 5.88
N LEU A 163 9.89 -15.69 5.27
CA LEU A 163 10.11 -15.73 3.83
C LEU A 163 11.22 -16.75 3.53
N VAL A 164 10.90 -17.75 2.72
CA VAL A 164 11.85 -18.79 2.29
C VAL A 164 11.95 -18.73 0.77
N GLY A 165 13.14 -18.48 0.25
CA GLY A 165 13.42 -18.55 -1.18
C GLY A 165 13.56 -20.01 -1.60
N ASP A 166 12.83 -20.40 -2.64
CA ASP A 166 13.00 -21.71 -3.28
C ASP A 166 14.27 -21.71 -4.16
N ASN A 167 14.54 -22.82 -4.84
CA ASN A 167 15.68 -22.96 -5.74
C ASN A 167 15.73 -21.84 -6.78
N GLY A 168 16.89 -21.17 -6.85
CA GLY A 168 17.08 -20.01 -7.72
C GLY A 168 16.57 -18.69 -7.14
N VAL A 169 15.99 -18.67 -5.94
CA VAL A 169 15.55 -17.44 -5.27
C VAL A 169 16.39 -17.22 -4.02
N VAL A 170 17.17 -16.14 -3.99
CA VAL A 170 17.98 -15.75 -2.83
C VAL A 170 17.36 -14.53 -2.19
N LEU A 171 16.97 -14.67 -0.92
CA LEU A 171 16.45 -13.59 -0.10
C LEU A 171 17.57 -13.03 0.79
N ARG A 172 17.70 -11.70 0.85
CA ARG A 172 18.65 -11.00 1.73
C ARG A 172 17.96 -9.83 2.41
N ALA A 173 18.27 -9.62 3.68
CA ALA A 173 17.96 -8.35 4.34
C ALA A 173 19.10 -7.37 4.02
N GLU A 174 18.80 -6.25 3.35
CA GLU A 174 19.78 -5.16 3.19
C GLU A 174 19.78 -4.24 4.41
N ASN A 175 18.62 -4.06 5.04
CA ASN A 175 18.41 -3.38 6.32
C ASN A 175 17.08 -3.83 6.94
N ASP A 176 16.73 -3.28 8.11
CA ASP A 176 15.51 -3.65 8.87
C ASP A 176 14.19 -3.42 8.10
N CYS A 177 14.21 -2.61 7.04
CA CYS A 177 13.02 -2.26 6.26
C CYS A 177 13.07 -2.77 4.81
N THR A 178 14.17 -3.39 4.37
CA THR A 178 14.42 -3.70 2.96
C THR A 178 14.84 -5.14 2.78
N ILE A 179 13.99 -5.90 2.10
CA ILE A 179 14.28 -7.27 1.67
C ILE A 179 14.60 -7.24 0.19
N ARG A 180 15.82 -7.66 -0.16
CA ARG A 180 16.27 -7.86 -1.52
C ARG A 180 15.99 -9.30 -1.95
N VAL A 181 15.40 -9.44 -3.13
CA VAL A 181 15.09 -10.72 -3.76
C VAL A 181 15.90 -10.84 -5.04
N ASP A 182 16.90 -11.72 -5.06
CA ASP A 182 17.68 -12.03 -6.26
C ASP A 182 17.14 -13.34 -6.87
N ILE A 183 16.61 -13.28 -8.09
CA ILE A 183 16.14 -14.46 -8.83
C ILE A 183 17.23 -14.86 -9.85
N VAL A 184 17.96 -15.93 -9.53
CA VAL A 184 18.98 -16.52 -10.39
C VAL A 184 18.42 -17.78 -11.05
N GLY A 185 18.46 -17.85 -12.38
CA GLY A 185 17.95 -19.02 -13.12
C GLY A 185 18.69 -20.33 -12.79
N ASP A 186 18.07 -21.46 -13.15
CA ASP A 186 18.50 -22.83 -12.85
C ASP A 186 20.01 -23.14 -13.11
N PRO A 187 20.66 -22.64 -14.18
CA PRO A 187 22.09 -22.89 -14.42
C PRO A 187 23.03 -22.36 -13.32
N LEU A 188 22.64 -21.26 -12.66
CA LEU A 188 23.43 -20.64 -11.60
C LEU A 188 23.20 -21.31 -10.24
N PHE A 189 22.04 -21.95 -10.05
CA PHE A 189 21.74 -22.76 -8.87
C PHE A 189 22.55 -24.06 -8.85
N VAL A 190 22.70 -24.75 -9.99
CA VAL A 190 23.51 -25.98 -10.08
C VAL A 190 24.97 -25.73 -9.68
N ARG A 191 25.51 -24.52 -9.90
CA ARG A 191 26.85 -24.13 -9.42
C ARG A 191 26.99 -24.17 -7.89
N LYS A 192 25.92 -23.87 -7.14
CA LYS A 192 25.89 -23.95 -5.66
C LYS A 192 26.05 -25.39 -5.16
N LEU A 193 25.52 -26.39 -5.88
CA LEU A 193 25.71 -27.80 -5.54
C LEU A 193 27.18 -28.24 -5.68
N CYS A 194 27.95 -27.57 -6.54
CA CYS A 194 29.37 -27.84 -6.74
C CYS A 194 30.30 -27.09 -5.75
N GLN A 195 29.83 -26.03 -5.09
CA GLN A 195 30.58 -25.23 -4.11
C GLN A 195 29.70 -24.98 -2.87
N GLN A 196 29.71 -25.94 -1.94
CA GLN A 196 28.80 -26.01 -0.79
C GLN A 196 28.91 -24.87 0.25
N ALA A 197 29.94 -24.02 0.20
CA ALA A 197 30.26 -23.11 1.32
C ALA A 197 29.90 -21.63 1.09
N ASP A 198 29.82 -21.15 -0.15
CA ASP A 198 29.67 -19.71 -0.40
C ASP A 198 28.29 -19.37 -0.98
N LEU A 199 27.54 -18.53 -0.27
CA LEU A 199 26.39 -17.82 -0.81
C LEU A 199 26.86 -17.04 -2.04
N PHE A 200 26.23 -17.23 -3.20
CA PHE A 200 26.55 -16.51 -4.43
C PHE A 200 26.75 -15.02 -4.15
N VAL A 201 27.96 -14.51 -4.37
CA VAL A 201 28.22 -13.06 -4.30
C VAL A 201 28.05 -12.52 -5.72
N THR A 202 27.06 -11.66 -5.93
CA THR A 202 26.89 -10.98 -7.22
C THR A 202 28.18 -10.24 -7.56
N PRO A 203 28.86 -10.56 -8.67
CA PRO A 203 30.05 -9.81 -9.09
C PRO A 203 29.66 -8.34 -9.27
N ARG A 204 30.44 -7.44 -8.69
CA ARG A 204 30.33 -5.99 -8.92
C ARG A 204 31.44 -5.59 -9.88
N PRO A 205 31.26 -5.75 -11.21
CA PRO A 205 32.30 -5.37 -12.14
C PRO A 205 32.54 -3.85 -12.08
N LEU A 206 33.80 -3.44 -12.21
CA LEU A 206 34.15 -2.05 -12.48
C LEU A 206 33.59 -1.66 -13.85
N LEU A 207 32.73 -0.64 -13.89
CA LEU A 207 32.10 -0.17 -15.13
C LEU A 207 32.91 0.91 -15.84
N THR A 208 33.61 1.75 -15.06
CA THR A 208 34.50 2.78 -15.58
C THR A 208 35.70 2.98 -14.66
N ILE A 209 36.83 3.38 -15.25
CA ILE A 209 37.95 4.01 -14.55
C ILE A 209 38.08 5.41 -15.14
N ASN A 210 37.86 6.46 -14.36
CA ASN A 210 37.85 7.86 -14.83
C ASN A 210 36.99 8.10 -16.10
N GLY A 211 35.83 7.43 -16.19
CA GLY A 211 34.94 7.52 -17.34
C GLY A 211 35.33 6.66 -18.56
N CYS A 212 36.45 5.95 -18.51
CA CYS A 212 36.83 5.00 -19.57
C CYS A 212 36.14 3.65 -19.34
N PRO A 213 35.33 3.15 -20.30
CA PRO A 213 34.71 1.83 -20.21
C PRO A 213 35.74 0.71 -20.43
N PRO A 214 35.44 -0.54 -20.02
CA PRO A 214 36.29 -1.68 -20.30
C PRO A 214 36.25 -2.07 -21.79
N ASP A 215 37.08 -3.02 -22.19
CA ASP A 215 37.02 -3.59 -23.54
C ASP A 215 35.79 -4.50 -23.75
N ALA A 216 35.66 -5.08 -24.94
CA ALA A 216 34.52 -5.93 -25.31
C ALA A 216 34.34 -7.18 -24.42
N ASN A 217 35.36 -7.56 -23.65
CA ASN A 217 35.31 -8.69 -22.71
C ASN A 217 35.16 -8.23 -21.25
N GLY A 218 35.10 -6.93 -20.97
CA GLY A 218 35.06 -6.40 -19.61
C GLY A 218 36.43 -6.18 -18.98
N ASP A 219 37.52 -6.26 -19.76
CA ASP A 219 38.88 -6.13 -19.25
C ASP A 219 39.38 -4.67 -19.27
N TYR A 220 40.17 -4.32 -18.25
CA TYR A 220 40.99 -3.11 -18.23
C TYR A 220 42.47 -3.49 -18.38
N LYS A 221 43.11 -3.05 -19.46
CA LYS A 221 44.55 -3.26 -19.69
C LYS A 221 45.31 -1.98 -19.38
N LEU A 222 46.01 -1.98 -18.26
CA LEU A 222 46.94 -0.92 -17.88
C LEU A 222 48.33 -1.32 -18.39
N VAL A 223 48.75 -0.73 -19.51
CA VAL A 223 50.05 -1.01 -20.14
C VAL A 223 50.95 0.20 -19.96
N VAL A 224 52.19 -0.04 -19.52
CA VAL A 224 53.23 1.00 -19.44
C VAL A 224 54.24 0.77 -20.56
N GLY A 225 54.52 1.83 -21.31
CA GLY A 225 55.47 1.84 -22.41
C GLY A 225 54.82 1.62 -23.78
N ASP A 226 55.06 2.56 -24.68
CA ASP A 226 55.11 2.33 -26.12
C ASP A 226 56.56 2.59 -26.58
N HIS A 227 56.95 2.19 -27.80
CA HIS A 227 58.31 2.28 -28.36
C HIS A 227 58.97 3.67 -28.33
N LEU A 228 58.29 4.70 -27.81
CA LEU A 228 58.72 6.09 -27.69
C LEU A 228 58.80 6.62 -26.24
N SER A 229 58.45 5.83 -25.20
CA SER A 229 58.53 6.29 -23.81
C SER A 229 59.51 5.46 -22.96
N PRO A 230 60.55 6.07 -22.35
CA PRO A 230 61.49 5.39 -21.46
C PRO A 230 60.93 5.13 -20.05
N GLU A 231 59.76 5.69 -19.72
CA GLU A 231 59.13 5.53 -18.41
C GLU A 231 58.36 4.20 -18.36
N THR A 232 58.94 3.22 -17.68
CA THR A 232 58.48 1.81 -17.71
C THR A 232 57.89 1.32 -16.39
N VAL A 233 57.89 2.14 -15.34
CA VAL A 233 57.44 1.73 -14.00
C VAL A 233 56.04 2.24 -13.73
N LEU A 234 55.08 1.33 -13.54
CA LEU A 234 53.76 1.65 -13.01
C LEU A 234 53.87 1.81 -11.49
N ARG A 235 53.40 2.94 -10.96
CA ARG A 235 53.26 3.18 -9.52
C ARG A 235 51.80 3.38 -9.16
N ILE A 236 51.40 2.75 -8.05
CA ILE A 236 50.06 2.85 -7.50
C ILE A 236 50.19 3.43 -6.10
N ASN A 237 49.73 4.65 -5.90
CA ASN A 237 49.75 5.33 -4.61
C ASN A 237 48.32 5.43 -4.07
N PRO A 238 48.07 5.04 -2.80
CA PRO A 238 46.81 5.36 -2.15
C PRO A 238 46.74 6.86 -1.85
N THR A 239 45.60 7.47 -2.10
CA THR A 239 45.26 8.84 -1.73
C THR A 239 44.00 8.84 -0.86
N ASP A 240 43.71 9.95 -0.19
CA ASP A 240 42.51 10.06 0.66
C ASP A 240 41.20 9.84 -0.12
N ASP A 241 41.22 10.14 -1.43
CA ASP A 241 40.07 10.03 -2.34
C ASP A 241 40.14 8.81 -3.28
N GLY A 242 41.14 7.93 -3.15
CA GLY A 242 41.20 6.70 -3.95
C GLY A 242 42.59 6.14 -4.23
N LEU A 243 42.77 5.61 -5.44
CA LEU A 243 44.05 5.08 -5.93
C LEU A 243 44.54 5.94 -7.09
N GLN A 244 45.73 6.52 -6.94
CA GLN A 244 46.43 7.19 -8.03
C GLN A 244 47.33 6.18 -8.74
N ILE A 245 47.11 5.98 -10.04
CA ILE A 245 47.92 5.12 -10.89
C ILE A 245 48.70 6.01 -11.85
N GLU A 246 50.03 5.95 -11.81
CA GLU A 246 50.92 6.77 -12.63
C GLU A 246 52.04 5.93 -13.24
N ALA A 247 52.52 6.30 -14.43
CA ALA A 247 53.77 5.79 -14.98
C ALA A 247 54.88 6.77 -14.60
N VAL A 248 55.96 6.28 -13.99
CA VAL A 248 57.07 7.11 -13.51
C VAL A 248 58.40 6.54 -14.01
N GLY A 249 59.25 7.37 -14.59
CA GLY A 249 60.57 6.99 -15.10
C GLY A 249 61.69 6.90 -14.04
N GLU A 250 61.37 7.03 -12.76
CA GLU A 250 62.37 7.24 -11.71
C GLU A 250 62.34 6.15 -10.62
N LEU A 251 63.53 5.68 -10.26
CA LEU A 251 63.77 4.81 -9.11
C LEU A 251 63.38 5.52 -7.82
N VAL A 252 62.66 4.83 -6.94
CA VAL A 252 62.39 5.32 -5.59
C VAL A 252 63.73 5.48 -4.86
N ARG A 253 64.14 6.72 -4.58
CA ARG A 253 65.29 6.96 -3.70
C ARG A 253 64.87 6.65 -2.27
N THR A 254 65.24 5.47 -1.79
CA THR A 254 65.19 5.17 -0.36
C THR A 254 66.26 6.01 0.33
N SER A 255 65.83 6.95 1.17
CA SER A 255 66.69 7.64 2.14
C SER A 255 67.13 6.69 3.25
#